data_AF-A0A7C1JD03-F1
#
_entry.id   AF-A0A7C1JD03-F1
#
_cell.length_a   1.000
_cell.length_b   1.000
_cell.length_c   1.000
_cell.angle_alpha   90.00
_cell.angle_beta   90.00
_cell.angle_gamma   90.00
#
_symmetry.space_group_name_H-M   'P 1'
#
loop_
_entity.id
_entity.type
_entity.pdbx_description
1 polymer ?
#
loop_
_entity_poly.entity_id
_entity_poly.type
_entity_poly.pdbx_seq_one_letter_code
_entity_poly.pdbx_strand_id
1 'polypeptide(L)'
;MNAVKTIGSGLKNFMIVFSFIVNLVLVVVIVALVLFIFDIKNNILNPLVGGLHTSFVGLNEATIDWTIPVRDTIPVVLTVPLETETVVTLTEPVPLAVAATINLPGVGQLNNAQVFLQLPAGLELPVQLDLDVPINQELPVSLDVRAVIPLSETQLNDPIQNLRLLFDPLTRALYNLPGNFNEAGNLVGDVLAGRPINLLADNAYSIDPWPGFSRTAGLNYDLAFEPVPIGNQPVDTGIVPQGGIPGLDSQLRGDVYTIGGPLQVNAQAAENMSALGIPSYYYDGSYAQYLREQAAARAAAEAVPTPEGGS
;
A
#
# COMPACT_ATOMS: atom_id res chain seq x y z
N MET A 1 -23.87 53.32 -76.54
CA MET A 1 -22.74 52.89 -75.68
C MET A 1 -22.98 53.05 -74.16
N ASN A 2 -23.97 53.83 -73.70
CA ASN A 2 -24.18 54.04 -72.26
C ASN A 2 -24.90 52.88 -71.55
N ALA A 3 -25.78 52.14 -72.24
CA ALA A 3 -26.50 51.01 -71.64
C ALA A 3 -25.59 49.83 -71.23
N VAL A 4 -24.53 49.57 -71.99
CA VAL A 4 -23.58 48.48 -71.69
C VAL A 4 -22.67 48.83 -70.49
N LYS A 5 -22.34 50.12 -70.32
CA LYS A 5 -21.59 50.61 -69.14
C LYS A 5 -22.40 50.53 -67.85
N THR A 6 -23.70 50.83 -67.90
CA THR A 6 -24.59 50.77 -66.72
C THR A 6 -24.84 49.34 -66.26
N ILE A 7 -24.96 48.39 -67.20
CA ILE A 7 -25.13 46.96 -66.87
C ILE A 7 -23.82 46.38 -66.29
N GLY A 8 -22.66 46.75 -66.87
CA GLY A 8 -21.35 46.34 -66.34
C GLY A 8 -21.06 46.86 -64.93
N SER A 9 -21.46 48.10 -64.59
CA SER A 9 -21.29 48.63 -63.23
C SER A 9 -22.23 47.96 -62.21
N GLY A 10 -23.45 47.60 -62.61
CA GLY A 10 -24.40 46.89 -61.76
C GLY A 10 -23.90 45.50 -61.35
N LEU A 11 -23.32 44.74 -62.29
CA LEU A 11 -22.76 43.42 -62.03
C LEU A 11 -21.54 43.48 -61.09
N LYS A 12 -20.64 44.46 -61.29
CA LYS A 12 -19.47 44.66 -60.40
C LYS A 12 -19.89 44.98 -58.97
N ASN A 13 -20.89 45.85 -58.80
CA ASN A 13 -21.42 46.19 -57.48
C ASN A 13 -22.09 44.98 -56.81
N PHE A 14 -22.84 44.17 -57.56
CA PHE A 14 -23.41 42.91 -57.07
C PHE A 14 -22.33 41.94 -56.60
N MET A 15 -21.26 41.73 -57.38
CA MET A 15 -20.15 40.85 -56.98
C MET A 15 -19.44 41.34 -55.71
N ILE A 16 -19.24 42.64 -55.55
CA ILE A 16 -18.62 43.22 -54.35
C ILE A 16 -19.52 43.02 -53.12
N VAL A 17 -20.81 43.33 -53.23
CA VAL A 17 -21.78 43.17 -52.13
C VAL A 17 -21.96 41.69 -51.78
N PHE A 18 -22.07 40.81 -52.77
CA PHE A 18 -22.17 39.38 -52.57
C PHE A 18 -20.92 38.82 -51.87
N SER A 19 -19.73 39.18 -52.35
CA SER A 19 -18.47 38.79 -51.70
C SER A 19 -18.36 39.31 -50.27
N PHE A 20 -18.81 40.55 -50.03
CA PHE A 20 -18.81 41.14 -48.68
C PHE A 20 -19.76 40.39 -47.75
N ILE A 21 -20.99 40.07 -48.20
CA ILE A 21 -21.97 39.30 -47.41
C ILE A 21 -21.43 37.90 -47.11
N VAL A 22 -20.93 37.18 -48.12
CA VAL A 22 -20.40 35.83 -47.92
C VAL A 22 -19.23 35.83 -46.95
N ASN A 23 -18.30 36.79 -47.07
CA ASN A 23 -17.18 36.90 -46.14
C ASN A 23 -17.64 37.30 -44.72
N LEU A 24 -18.61 38.20 -44.60
CA LEU A 24 -19.17 38.59 -43.31
C LEU A 24 -19.87 37.40 -42.63
N VAL A 25 -20.68 36.63 -43.37
CA VAL A 25 -21.30 35.40 -42.86
C VAL A 25 -20.23 34.40 -42.44
N LEU A 26 -19.17 34.20 -43.23
CA LEU A 26 -18.07 33.32 -42.88
C LEU A 26 -17.38 33.75 -41.57
N VAL A 27 -17.11 35.04 -41.41
CA VAL A 27 -16.52 35.59 -40.17
C VAL A 27 -17.45 35.35 -38.98
N VAL A 28 -18.75 35.59 -39.12
CA VAL A 28 -19.73 35.32 -38.06
C VAL A 28 -19.76 33.83 -37.70
N VAL A 29 -19.72 32.94 -38.70
CA VAL A 29 -19.66 31.49 -38.48
C VAL A 29 -18.38 31.09 -37.72
N ILE A 30 -17.22 31.64 -38.09
CA ILE A 30 -15.96 31.37 -37.39
C ILE A 30 -16.04 31.84 -35.93
N VAL A 31 -16.55 33.05 -35.69
CA VAL A 31 -16.72 33.58 -34.32
C VAL A 31 -17.65 32.69 -33.50
N ALA A 32 -18.75 32.22 -34.10
CA ALA A 32 -19.68 31.30 -33.44
C ALA A 32 -19.02 29.95 -33.12
N LEU A 33 -18.21 29.39 -34.04
CA LEU A 33 -17.46 28.15 -33.81
C LEU A 33 -16.43 28.32 -32.68
N VAL A 34 -15.70 29.43 -32.64
CA VAL A 34 -14.73 29.70 -31.58
C VAL A 34 -15.41 29.83 -30.22
N LEU A 35 -16.54 30.54 -30.15
CA LEU A 35 -17.36 30.61 -28.93
C LEU A 35 -17.82 29.21 -28.47
N PHE A 36 -18.25 28.37 -29.40
CA PHE A 36 -18.66 27.00 -29.10
C PHE A 36 -17.50 26.13 -28.60
N ILE A 37 -16.30 26.29 -29.16
CA ILE A 37 -15.09 25.60 -28.68
C ILE A 37 -14.76 26.02 -27.24
N PHE A 38 -14.83 27.32 -26.92
CA PHE A 38 -14.63 27.80 -25.55
C PHE A 38 -15.67 27.24 -24.58
N ASP A 39 -16.93 27.16 -25.01
CA ASP A 39 -18.01 26.55 -24.22
C ASP A 39 -17.74 25.07 -23.93
N ILE A 40 -17.40 24.28 -24.97
CA ILE A 40 -17.02 22.87 -24.81
C ILE A 40 -15.82 22.74 -23.86
N LYS A 41 -14.78 23.55 -24.04
CA LYS A 41 -13.58 23.50 -23.19
C LYS A 41 -13.95 23.72 -21.73
N ASN A 42 -14.65 24.81 -21.43
CA ASN A 42 -14.91 25.24 -20.07
C ASN A 42 -15.99 24.40 -19.36
N ASN A 43 -17.03 23.99 -20.08
CA ASN A 43 -18.19 23.31 -19.48
C ASN A 43 -18.18 21.79 -19.64
N ILE A 44 -17.42 21.23 -20.58
CA ILE A 44 -17.39 19.79 -20.86
C ILE A 44 -16.00 19.20 -20.62
N LEU A 45 -14.97 19.71 -21.30
CA LEU A 45 -13.63 19.10 -21.24
C LEU A 45 -12.94 19.33 -19.90
N ASN A 46 -12.96 20.56 -19.37
CA ASN A 46 -12.31 20.87 -18.09
C ASN A 46 -12.89 20.02 -16.94
N PRO A 47 -14.23 19.91 -16.75
CA PRO A 47 -14.78 19.09 -15.68
C PRO A 47 -14.57 17.59 -15.88
N LEU A 48 -14.63 17.09 -17.12
CA LEU A 48 -14.50 15.65 -17.37
C LEU A 48 -13.04 15.19 -17.27
N VAL A 49 -12.14 15.80 -18.05
CA VAL A 49 -10.73 15.40 -18.09
C VAL A 49 -10.03 15.81 -16.80
N GLY A 50 -10.28 17.05 -16.34
CA GLY A 50 -9.75 17.55 -15.07
C GLY A 50 -10.32 16.80 -13.87
N GLY A 51 -11.61 16.42 -13.91
CA GLY A 51 -12.28 15.61 -12.89
C GLY A 51 -11.75 14.18 -12.78
N LEU A 52 -11.43 13.55 -13.92
CA LEU A 52 -10.79 12.24 -13.92
C LEU A 52 -9.36 12.31 -13.39
N HIS A 53 -8.56 13.27 -13.87
CA HIS A 53 -7.18 13.44 -13.43
C HIS A 53 -7.10 13.76 -11.92
N THR A 54 -7.90 14.71 -11.42
CA THR A 54 -7.95 15.03 -9.98
C THR A 54 -8.35 13.82 -9.15
N SER A 55 -9.29 12.99 -9.64
CA SER A 55 -9.69 11.77 -8.94
C SER A 55 -8.54 10.76 -8.84
N PHE A 56 -7.72 10.60 -9.89
CA PHE A 56 -6.55 9.73 -9.82
C PHE A 56 -5.47 10.27 -8.89
N VAL A 57 -5.26 11.59 -8.85
CA VAL A 57 -4.35 12.20 -7.86
C VAL A 57 -4.87 11.99 -6.44
N GLY A 58 -6.16 12.23 -6.19
CA GLY A 58 -6.79 11.95 -4.91
C GLY A 58 -6.74 10.48 -4.51
N LEU A 59 -6.87 9.55 -5.46
CA LEU A 59 -6.68 8.12 -5.19
C LEU A 59 -5.22 7.80 -4.82
N ASN A 60 -4.24 8.41 -5.47
CA ASN A 60 -2.82 8.23 -5.16
C ASN A 60 -2.46 8.75 -3.75
N GLU A 61 -3.05 9.88 -3.35
CA GLU A 61 -2.80 10.54 -2.05
C GLU A 61 -3.64 9.97 -0.90
N ALA A 62 -4.57 9.05 -1.18
CA ALA A 62 -5.44 8.49 -0.16
C ALA A 62 -4.72 7.45 0.71
N THR A 63 -5.30 7.19 1.89
CA THR A 63 -4.82 6.18 2.83
C THR A 63 -5.93 5.18 3.16
N ILE A 64 -5.58 3.92 3.36
CA ILE A 64 -6.46 2.91 3.95
C ILE A 64 -6.32 3.00 5.47
N ASP A 65 -7.41 3.22 6.20
CA ASP A 65 -7.47 3.17 7.66
C ASP A 65 -8.32 1.96 8.09
N TRP A 66 -7.67 0.94 8.67
CA TRP A 66 -8.29 -0.34 8.97
C TRP A 66 -7.82 -0.92 10.30
N THR A 67 -8.68 -1.66 11.00
CA THR A 67 -8.30 -2.41 12.21
C THR A 67 -8.14 -3.89 11.88
N ILE A 68 -6.92 -4.39 12.02
CA ILE A 68 -6.55 -5.78 11.77
C ILE A 68 -6.72 -6.57 13.08
N PRO A 69 -7.61 -7.58 13.13
CA PRO A 69 -7.73 -8.45 14.28
C PRO A 69 -6.60 -9.49 14.26
N VAL A 70 -5.76 -9.47 15.29
CA VAL A 70 -4.73 -10.48 15.54
C VAL A 70 -5.28 -11.45 16.58
N ARG A 71 -5.43 -12.72 16.18
CA ARG A 71 -5.87 -13.83 17.04
C ARG A 71 -4.80 -14.91 16.94
N ASP A 72 -4.03 -15.06 18.01
CA ASP A 72 -2.85 -15.92 18.01
C ASP A 72 -2.72 -16.67 19.35
N THR A 73 -1.87 -17.68 19.41
CA THR A 73 -1.51 -18.38 20.65
C THR A 73 -0.01 -18.28 20.87
N ILE A 74 0.40 -17.79 22.05
CA ILE A 74 1.82 -17.68 22.41
C ILE A 74 2.18 -18.83 23.33
N PRO A 75 3.24 -19.61 23.03
CA PRO A 75 3.72 -20.66 23.93
C PRO A 75 4.41 -20.01 25.14
N VAL A 76 3.88 -20.26 26.33
CA VAL A 76 4.48 -19.83 27.58
C VAL A 76 5.20 -21.02 28.19
N VAL A 77 6.54 -21.00 28.08
CA VAL A 77 7.43 -21.98 28.70
C VAL A 77 8.19 -21.27 29.82
N LEU A 78 7.81 -21.54 31.06
CA LEU A 78 8.46 -20.95 32.24
C LEU A 78 8.60 -22.00 33.35
N THR A 79 9.65 -21.88 34.16
CA THR A 79 9.86 -22.72 35.34
C THR A 79 9.68 -21.84 36.56
N VAL A 80 8.72 -22.17 37.42
CA VAL A 80 8.51 -21.45 38.69
C VAL A 80 9.22 -22.22 39.79
N PRO A 81 10.20 -21.62 40.49
CA PRO A 81 10.76 -22.21 41.69
C PRO A 81 9.73 -22.10 42.82
N LEU A 82 9.35 -23.23 43.39
CA LEU A 82 8.48 -23.31 44.56
C LEU A 82 9.32 -23.61 45.79
N GLU A 83 9.62 -22.55 46.55
CA GLU A 83 10.25 -22.64 47.88
C GLU A 83 9.19 -22.36 48.95
N THR A 84 8.66 -23.41 49.59
CA THR A 84 7.64 -23.25 50.63
C THR A 84 7.81 -24.27 51.75
N GLU A 85 7.56 -23.82 52.99
CA GLU A 85 7.46 -24.72 54.13
C GLU A 85 6.06 -25.33 54.14
N THR A 86 5.97 -26.65 54.05
CA THR A 86 4.70 -27.38 54.07
C THR A 86 4.77 -28.58 55.00
N VAL A 87 3.62 -29.00 55.50
CA VAL A 87 3.50 -30.22 56.30
C VAL A 87 3.09 -31.35 55.36
N VAL A 88 3.96 -32.35 55.22
CA VAL A 88 3.66 -33.58 54.46
C VAL A 88 3.22 -34.68 55.42
N THR A 89 2.25 -35.49 55.01
CA THR A 89 1.80 -36.64 55.79
C THR A 89 2.42 -37.92 55.24
N LEU A 90 3.05 -38.73 56.09
CA LEU A 90 3.61 -40.02 55.68
C LEU A 90 2.50 -40.98 55.22
N THR A 91 2.60 -41.48 53.99
CA THR A 91 1.64 -42.45 53.43
C THR A 91 1.97 -43.89 53.82
N GLU A 92 3.21 -44.17 54.22
CA GLU A 92 3.69 -45.48 54.64
C GLU A 92 4.69 -45.38 55.80
N PRO A 93 4.90 -46.45 56.59
CA PRO A 93 5.87 -46.45 57.68
C PRO A 93 7.32 -46.34 57.18
N VAL A 94 8.06 -45.31 57.61
CA VAL A 94 9.46 -45.09 57.19
C VAL A 94 10.44 -45.57 58.27
N PRO A 95 11.32 -46.54 57.99
CA PRO A 95 12.36 -46.96 58.93
C PRO A 95 13.50 -45.93 59.00
N LEU A 96 13.96 -45.62 60.21
CA LEU A 96 15.03 -44.68 60.50
C LEU A 96 16.09 -45.35 61.38
N ALA A 97 17.36 -45.17 61.06
CA ALA A 97 18.48 -45.68 61.85
C ALA A 97 19.30 -44.50 62.35
N VAL A 98 19.24 -44.19 63.65
CA VAL A 98 19.87 -43.00 64.24
C VAL A 98 20.78 -43.37 65.39
N ALA A 99 21.86 -42.59 65.54
CA ALA A 99 22.70 -42.64 66.74
C ALA A 99 22.09 -41.72 67.81
N ALA A 100 21.78 -42.28 68.98
CA ALA A 100 21.19 -41.55 70.08
C ALA A 100 22.10 -41.61 71.33
N THR A 101 22.04 -40.56 72.14
CA THR A 101 22.59 -40.58 73.50
C THR A 101 21.51 -41.03 74.45
N ILE A 102 21.64 -42.25 74.98
CA ILE A 102 20.68 -42.83 75.91
C ILE A 102 21.20 -42.59 77.33
N ASN A 103 20.48 -41.79 78.11
CA ASN A 103 20.77 -41.60 79.53
C ASN A 103 20.09 -42.71 80.33
N LEU A 104 20.87 -43.64 80.89
CA LEU A 104 20.36 -44.72 81.73
C LEU A 104 20.46 -44.29 83.21
N PRO A 105 19.31 -44.07 83.89
CA PRO A 105 19.31 -43.64 85.29
C PRO A 105 20.08 -44.66 86.14
N GLY A 106 21.19 -44.23 86.74
CA GLY A 106 22.01 -45.06 87.63
C GLY A 106 23.16 -45.84 86.99
N VAL A 107 23.32 -45.82 85.66
CA VAL A 107 24.37 -46.62 84.95
C VAL A 107 25.29 -45.74 84.08
N GLY A 108 24.90 -44.52 83.74
CA GLY A 108 25.70 -43.56 82.96
C GLY A 108 25.06 -43.22 81.61
N GLN A 109 25.80 -42.50 80.75
CA GLN A 109 25.35 -42.16 79.39
C GLN A 109 25.96 -43.10 78.36
N LEU A 110 25.13 -43.78 77.58
CA LEU A 110 25.56 -44.46 76.37
C LEU A 110 25.55 -43.44 75.23
N ASN A 111 26.74 -42.96 74.88
CA ASN A 111 26.95 -42.10 73.73
C ASN A 111 26.98 -42.94 72.46
N ASN A 112 26.33 -42.46 71.40
CA ASN A 112 26.36 -43.07 70.06
C ASN A 112 25.74 -44.49 69.97
N ALA A 113 24.67 -44.75 70.74
CA ALA A 113 23.92 -46.00 70.63
C ALA A 113 23.10 -46.03 69.34
N GLN A 114 23.23 -47.09 68.55
CA GLN A 114 22.47 -47.26 67.31
C GLN A 114 21.03 -47.71 67.64
N VAL A 115 20.04 -46.91 67.27
CA VAL A 115 18.62 -47.20 67.48
C VAL A 115 17.91 -47.28 66.13
N PHE A 116 17.06 -48.30 65.97
CA PHE A 116 16.16 -48.45 64.83
C PHE A 116 14.76 -47.99 65.24
N LEU A 117 14.26 -46.95 64.59
CA LEU A 117 12.94 -46.36 64.82
C LEU A 117 12.10 -46.52 63.55
N GLN A 118 10.79 -46.59 63.68
CA GLN A 118 9.87 -46.58 62.53
C GLN A 118 8.89 -45.43 62.71
N LEU A 119 8.92 -44.46 61.79
CA LEU A 119 7.96 -43.37 61.76
C LEU A 119 6.63 -43.94 61.24
N PRO A 120 5.52 -43.86 62.00
CA PRO A 120 4.25 -44.44 61.58
C PRO A 120 3.64 -43.65 60.41
N ALA A 121 2.86 -44.34 59.58
CA ALA A 121 2.01 -43.68 58.60
C ALA A 121 1.02 -42.72 59.30
N GLY A 122 0.71 -41.59 58.66
CA GLY A 122 -0.12 -40.53 59.25
C GLY A 122 0.65 -39.52 60.09
N LEU A 123 1.96 -39.68 60.30
CA LEU A 123 2.79 -38.65 60.94
C LEU A 123 2.94 -37.44 60.02
N GLU A 124 2.65 -36.26 60.56
CA GLU A 124 2.84 -34.96 59.92
C GLU A 124 4.30 -34.50 60.11
N LEU A 125 5.00 -34.31 58.99
CA LEU A 125 6.38 -33.84 58.98
C LEU A 125 6.46 -32.46 58.32
N PRO A 126 6.93 -31.43 59.05
CA PRO A 126 7.27 -30.15 58.43
C PRO A 126 8.51 -30.34 57.56
N VAL A 127 8.40 -29.98 56.28
CA VAL A 127 9.50 -30.04 55.32
C VAL A 127 9.59 -28.72 54.56
N GLN A 128 10.80 -28.36 54.17
CA GLN A 128 11.03 -27.31 53.19
C GLN A 128 10.95 -27.95 51.81
N LEU A 129 9.93 -27.59 51.05
CA LEU A 129 9.79 -28.01 49.66
C LEU A 129 10.54 -27.01 48.78
N ASP A 130 11.47 -27.52 48.00
CA ASP A 130 12.20 -26.82 46.94
C ASP A 130 11.98 -27.61 45.64
N LEU A 131 11.07 -27.11 44.79
CA LEU A 131 10.66 -27.78 43.57
C LEU A 131 10.53 -26.80 42.41
N ASP A 132 11.21 -27.10 41.31
CA ASP A 132 11.02 -26.41 40.03
C ASP A 132 9.81 -26.98 39.28
N VAL A 133 8.75 -26.17 39.16
CA VAL A 133 7.53 -26.57 38.45
C VAL A 133 7.55 -26.00 37.02
N PRO A 134 7.66 -26.84 35.97
CA PRO A 134 7.59 -26.37 34.60
C PRO A 134 6.14 -26.09 34.20
N ILE A 135 5.90 -24.92 33.63
CA ILE A 135 4.65 -24.53 32.98
C ILE A 135 4.91 -24.49 31.48
N ASN A 136 4.16 -25.29 30.74
CA ASN A 136 4.14 -25.29 29.28
C ASN A 136 2.69 -25.21 28.84
N GLN A 137 2.21 -24.00 28.57
CA GLN A 137 0.83 -23.73 28.18
C GLN A 137 0.78 -22.72 27.04
N GLU A 138 -0.20 -22.89 26.15
CA GLU A 138 -0.48 -21.92 25.09
C GLU A 138 -1.47 -20.88 25.62
N LEU A 139 -1.08 -19.60 25.57
CA LEU A 139 -1.93 -18.49 25.98
C LEU A 139 -2.57 -17.84 24.74
N PRO A 140 -3.91 -17.80 24.63
CA PRO A 140 -4.56 -17.08 23.54
C PRO A 140 -4.38 -15.57 23.70
N VAL A 141 -4.00 -14.92 22.62
CA VAL A 141 -3.82 -13.48 22.50
C VAL A 141 -4.81 -12.94 21.47
N SER A 142 -5.52 -11.89 21.86
CA SER A 142 -6.54 -11.23 21.06
C SER A 142 -6.27 -9.73 21.05
N LEU A 143 -5.58 -9.24 20.01
CA LEU A 143 -5.20 -7.84 19.84
C LEU A 143 -5.89 -7.28 18.59
N ASP A 144 -6.39 -6.06 18.66
CA ASP A 144 -6.93 -5.35 17.50
C ASP A 144 -6.00 -4.18 17.20
N VAL A 145 -5.27 -4.27 16.08
CA VAL A 145 -4.22 -3.32 15.72
C VAL A 145 -4.72 -2.46 14.57
N ARG A 146 -4.78 -1.14 14.76
CA ARG A 146 -5.06 -0.20 13.69
C ARG A 146 -3.87 -0.12 12.73
N ALA A 147 -4.14 0.00 11.44
CA ALA A 147 -3.18 0.17 10.38
C ALA A 147 -3.62 1.32 9.47
N VAL A 148 -2.69 2.23 9.17
CA VAL A 148 -2.90 3.33 8.22
C VAL A 148 -1.89 3.15 7.09
N ILE A 149 -2.38 2.87 5.89
CA ILE A 149 -1.54 2.46 4.75
C ILE A 149 -1.73 3.49 3.62
N PRO A 150 -0.71 4.31 3.29
CA PRO A 150 -0.75 5.20 2.14
C PRO A 150 -0.85 4.42 0.83
N LEU A 151 -1.80 4.76 -0.04
CA LEU A 151 -1.97 4.04 -1.32
C LEU A 151 -0.76 4.21 -2.24
N SER A 152 -0.07 5.35 -2.16
CA SER A 152 1.20 5.62 -2.86
C SER A 152 2.32 4.64 -2.50
N GLU A 153 2.25 3.96 -1.35
CA GLU A 153 3.24 2.98 -0.87
C GLU A 153 2.80 1.53 -1.11
N THR A 154 1.74 1.32 -1.89
CA THR A 154 1.20 -0.02 -2.19
C THR A 154 1.35 -0.35 -3.67
N GLN A 155 1.14 -1.63 -4.02
CA GLN A 155 1.04 -2.07 -5.41
C GLN A 155 -0.15 -1.44 -6.17
N LEU A 156 -1.13 -0.86 -5.46
CA LEU A 156 -2.23 -0.13 -6.11
C LEU A 156 -1.77 1.20 -6.70
N ASN A 157 -0.62 1.73 -6.26
CA ASN A 157 -0.02 2.92 -6.81
C ASN A 157 0.23 2.81 -8.32
N ASP A 158 0.83 1.71 -8.77
CA ASP A 158 1.22 1.52 -10.18
C ASP A 158 0.07 1.71 -11.18
N PRO A 159 -1.10 1.04 -11.04
CA PRO A 159 -2.22 1.28 -11.94
C PRO A 159 -2.82 2.69 -11.80
N ILE A 160 -2.79 3.30 -10.61
CA ILE A 160 -3.25 4.69 -10.42
C ILE A 160 -2.31 5.66 -11.16
N GLN A 161 -1.00 5.48 -11.02
CA GLN A 161 0.03 6.29 -11.70
C GLN A 161 -0.03 6.11 -13.20
N ASN A 162 -0.28 4.89 -13.68
CA ASN A 162 -0.51 4.60 -15.08
C ASN A 162 -1.67 5.44 -15.64
N LEU A 163 -2.79 5.52 -14.91
CA LEU A 163 -3.93 6.36 -15.29
C LEU A 163 -3.58 7.85 -15.22
N ARG A 164 -2.87 8.28 -14.17
CA ARG A 164 -2.41 9.67 -14.04
C ARG A 164 -1.55 10.09 -15.23
N LEU A 165 -0.57 9.29 -15.63
CA LEU A 165 0.33 9.57 -16.76
C LEU A 165 -0.40 9.66 -18.11
N LEU A 166 -1.52 8.96 -18.26
CA LEU A 166 -2.35 9.05 -19.47
C LEU A 166 -3.10 10.38 -19.56
N PHE A 167 -3.53 10.93 -18.43
CA PHE A 167 -4.37 12.12 -18.38
C PHE A 167 -3.60 13.40 -18.06
N ASP A 168 -2.49 13.34 -17.34
CA ASP A 168 -1.69 14.51 -16.96
C ASP A 168 -1.31 15.41 -18.16
N PRO A 169 -0.68 14.90 -19.24
CA PRO A 169 -0.33 15.75 -20.38
C PRO A 169 -1.56 16.34 -21.08
N LEU A 170 -2.67 15.60 -21.14
CA LEU A 170 -3.93 16.09 -21.72
C LEU A 170 -4.54 17.21 -20.88
N THR A 171 -4.46 17.07 -19.56
CA THR A 171 -5.05 18.01 -18.62
C THR A 171 -4.21 19.29 -18.57
N ARG A 172 -2.87 19.18 -18.52
CA ARG A 172 -1.96 20.33 -18.64
C ARG A 172 -2.19 21.10 -19.94
N ALA A 173 -2.22 20.39 -21.07
CA ALA A 173 -2.50 21.00 -22.36
C ALA A 173 -3.85 21.72 -22.37
N LEU A 174 -4.90 21.07 -21.87
CA LEU A 174 -6.24 21.64 -21.81
C LEU A 174 -6.30 22.91 -20.95
N TYR A 175 -5.65 22.92 -19.79
CA TYR A 175 -5.61 24.10 -18.90
C TYR A 175 -4.81 25.26 -19.52
N ASN A 176 -3.73 24.96 -20.25
CA ASN A 176 -2.90 25.97 -20.93
C ASN A 176 -3.50 26.47 -22.26
N LEU A 177 -4.55 25.83 -22.79
CA LEU A 177 -5.30 26.34 -23.94
C LEU A 177 -6.15 27.56 -23.55
N PRO A 178 -6.42 28.51 -24.46
CA PRO A 178 -7.25 29.68 -24.17
C PRO A 178 -8.71 29.29 -23.98
N GLY A 179 -9.34 29.82 -22.92
CA GLY A 179 -10.77 29.65 -22.61
C GLY A 179 -11.66 30.80 -23.06
N ASN A 180 -11.07 31.89 -23.57
CA ASN A 180 -11.80 33.07 -24.05
C ASN A 180 -10.98 33.86 -25.10
N PHE A 181 -11.60 34.88 -25.71
CA PHE A 181 -10.96 35.70 -26.74
C PHE A 181 -9.75 36.51 -26.25
N ASN A 182 -9.70 36.91 -24.98
CA ASN A 182 -8.57 37.66 -24.44
C ASN A 182 -7.33 36.76 -24.34
N GLU A 183 -7.50 35.56 -23.78
CA GLU A 183 -6.45 34.55 -23.71
C GLU A 183 -6.02 34.07 -25.09
N ALA A 184 -6.96 33.88 -26.03
CA ALA A 184 -6.63 33.51 -27.40
C ALA A 184 -5.84 34.62 -28.11
N GLY A 185 -6.19 35.89 -27.88
CA GLY A 185 -5.44 37.05 -28.37
C GLY A 185 -4.02 37.09 -27.83
N ASN A 186 -3.83 36.80 -26.52
CA ASN A 186 -2.51 36.72 -25.90
C ASN A 186 -1.67 35.59 -26.51
N LEU A 187 -2.25 34.39 -26.66
CA LEU A 187 -1.58 33.24 -27.28
C LEU A 187 -1.12 33.55 -28.71
N VAL A 188 -2.00 34.15 -29.53
CA VAL A 188 -1.64 34.56 -30.89
C VAL A 188 -0.55 35.64 -30.87
N GLY A 189 -0.63 36.59 -29.94
CA GLY A 189 0.40 37.59 -29.73
C GLY A 189 1.76 36.98 -29.40
N ASP A 190 1.80 35.99 -28.53
CA ASP A 190 3.02 35.26 -28.17
C ASP A 190 3.62 34.49 -29.35
N VAL A 191 2.79 33.83 -30.16
CA VAL A 191 3.23 33.14 -31.39
C VAL A 191 3.81 34.14 -32.39
N LEU A 192 3.13 35.26 -32.62
CA LEU A 192 3.59 36.30 -33.54
C LEU A 192 4.88 36.98 -33.05
N ALA A 193 5.08 37.04 -31.73
CA ALA A 193 6.31 37.52 -31.10
C ALA A 193 7.45 36.49 -31.11
N GLY A 194 7.23 35.29 -31.65
CA GLY A 194 8.23 34.21 -31.71
C GLY A 194 8.49 33.52 -30.36
N ARG A 195 7.58 33.66 -29.39
CA ARG A 195 7.71 32.98 -28.09
C ARG A 195 7.26 31.52 -28.23
N PRO A 196 8.01 30.55 -27.67
CA PRO A 196 7.60 29.16 -27.71
C PRO A 196 6.37 28.95 -26.82
N ILE A 197 5.30 28.39 -27.40
CA ILE A 197 4.16 27.92 -26.61
C ILE A 197 4.53 26.59 -25.99
N ASN A 198 4.55 26.52 -24.65
CA ASN A 198 4.65 25.27 -23.93
C ASN A 198 3.30 24.90 -23.31
N LEU A 199 2.52 24.07 -24.00
CA LEU A 199 1.22 23.59 -23.50
C LEU A 199 1.35 22.61 -22.34
N LEU A 200 2.55 22.08 -22.07
CA LEU A 200 2.80 21.14 -20.98
C LEU A 200 3.46 21.81 -19.78
N ALA A 201 3.61 23.14 -19.80
CA ALA A 201 4.12 23.89 -18.67
C ALA A 201 3.25 23.69 -17.44
N ASP A 202 3.88 23.65 -16.27
CA ASP A 202 3.18 23.60 -14.99
C ASP A 202 2.28 24.83 -14.84
N ASN A 203 1.10 24.61 -14.27
CA ASN A 203 0.12 25.64 -14.00
C ASN A 203 -0.49 25.41 -12.60
N ALA A 204 -1.34 26.34 -12.15
CA ALA A 204 -1.93 26.29 -10.81
C ALA A 204 -2.69 24.97 -10.53
N TYR A 205 -3.31 24.38 -11.57
CA TYR A 205 -3.99 23.09 -11.44
C TYR A 205 -3.01 21.91 -11.38
N SER A 206 -1.95 21.91 -12.19
CA SER A 206 -1.00 20.78 -12.22
C SER A 206 -0.16 20.66 -10.94
N ILE A 207 -0.03 21.76 -10.19
CA ILE A 207 0.72 21.79 -8.92
C ILE A 207 -0.11 21.18 -7.77
N ASP A 208 -1.40 21.51 -7.70
CA ASP A 208 -2.30 21.04 -6.63
C ASP A 208 -3.69 20.71 -7.23
N PRO A 209 -3.82 19.55 -7.90
CA PRO A 209 -5.04 19.19 -8.58
C PRO A 209 -6.12 18.65 -7.61
N TRP A 210 -5.77 18.22 -6.39
CA TRP A 210 -6.68 17.55 -5.45
C TRP A 210 -6.96 18.40 -4.20
N PRO A 211 -8.21 18.80 -3.93
CA PRO A 211 -8.53 19.70 -2.82
C PRO A 211 -8.44 19.05 -1.42
N GLY A 212 -8.18 17.74 -1.33
CA GLY A 212 -8.12 16.99 -0.08
C GLY A 212 -9.35 16.10 0.19
N PHE A 213 -9.34 15.44 1.34
CA PHE A 213 -10.33 14.42 1.72
C PHE A 213 -11.37 14.93 2.71
N SER A 214 -12.58 14.38 2.63
CA SER A 214 -13.68 14.69 3.58
C SER A 214 -13.55 13.99 4.93
N ARG A 215 -12.54 13.14 5.11
CA ARG A 215 -12.24 12.39 6.34
C ARG A 215 -10.75 12.44 6.60
N THR A 216 -10.38 12.52 7.87
CA THR A 216 -8.97 12.49 8.28
C THR A 216 -8.40 11.07 8.17
N ALA A 217 -7.13 10.99 7.83
CA ALA A 217 -6.35 9.77 7.85
C ALA A 217 -5.54 9.70 9.16
N GLY A 218 -5.51 8.53 9.82
CA GLY A 218 -4.50 8.24 10.85
C GLY A 218 -4.42 9.21 12.02
N LEU A 219 -5.52 9.88 12.38
CA LEU A 219 -5.55 10.73 13.57
C LEU A 219 -5.15 9.91 14.81
N ASN A 220 -4.10 10.33 15.50
CA ASN A 220 -3.49 9.63 16.64
C ASN A 220 -2.99 8.20 16.30
N TYR A 221 -2.45 7.99 15.10
CA TYR A 221 -1.81 6.74 14.73
C TYR A 221 -0.31 6.76 15.04
N ASP A 222 0.06 6.22 16.20
CA ASP A 222 1.44 6.30 16.72
C ASP A 222 2.41 5.34 15.99
N LEU A 223 1.91 4.24 15.44
CA LEU A 223 2.74 3.25 14.74
C LEU A 223 3.25 3.73 13.37
N ALA A 224 2.82 4.91 12.89
CA ALA A 224 3.27 5.48 11.62
C ALA A 224 4.79 5.73 11.58
N PHE A 225 5.41 5.92 12.73
CA PHE A 225 6.83 6.27 12.86
C PHE A 225 7.70 5.10 13.35
N GLU A 226 7.08 3.95 13.60
CA GLU A 226 7.81 2.76 14.04
C GLU A 226 8.48 2.10 12.83
N PRO A 227 9.77 1.73 12.93
CA PRO A 227 10.48 1.13 11.82
C PRO A 227 9.92 -0.27 11.51
N VAL A 228 9.58 -0.51 10.25
CA VAL A 228 9.21 -1.84 9.77
C VAL A 228 10.43 -2.77 9.89
N PRO A 229 10.29 -3.98 10.47
CA PRO A 229 11.37 -4.96 10.55
C PRO A 229 11.96 -5.25 9.16
N ILE A 230 13.29 -5.39 9.07
CA ILE A 230 14.01 -5.54 7.79
C ILE A 230 13.44 -6.66 6.90
N GLY A 231 13.06 -7.81 7.50
CA GLY A 231 12.50 -8.93 6.74
C GLY A 231 11.09 -8.71 6.17
N ASN A 232 10.41 -7.64 6.59
CA ASN A 232 9.05 -7.30 6.19
C ASN A 232 8.98 -6.01 5.36
N GLN A 233 10.12 -5.41 5.05
CA GLN A 233 10.16 -4.22 4.20
C GLN A 233 9.88 -4.61 2.74
N PRO A 234 9.01 -3.88 2.03
CA PRO A 234 8.85 -4.04 0.59
C PRO A 234 10.17 -3.79 -0.14
N VAL A 235 10.38 -4.51 -1.24
CA VAL A 235 11.55 -4.32 -2.10
C VAL A 235 11.13 -3.52 -3.33
N ASP A 236 11.86 -2.45 -3.62
CA ASP A 236 11.68 -1.68 -4.85
C ASP A 236 12.07 -2.51 -6.06
N THR A 237 11.09 -2.77 -6.92
CA THR A 237 11.28 -3.60 -8.11
C THR A 237 12.00 -2.85 -9.24
N GLY A 238 11.95 -1.52 -9.21
CA GLY A 238 12.39 -0.66 -10.33
C GLY A 238 11.46 -0.69 -11.55
N ILE A 239 10.33 -1.40 -11.46
CA ILE A 239 9.29 -1.39 -12.50
C ILE A 239 8.63 -0.02 -12.50
N VAL A 240 8.46 0.56 -13.69
CA VAL A 240 7.78 1.83 -13.89
C VAL A 240 6.47 1.62 -14.64
N PRO A 241 5.43 2.43 -14.36
CA PRO A 241 4.20 2.41 -15.14
C PRO A 241 4.47 2.70 -16.62
N GLN A 242 3.88 1.88 -17.50
CA GLN A 242 4.00 2.02 -18.96
C GLN A 242 3.20 3.21 -19.51
N GLY A 243 2.16 3.65 -18.77
CA GLY A 243 1.21 4.66 -19.20
C GLY A 243 1.85 5.98 -19.58
N GLY A 244 1.12 6.74 -20.39
CA GLY A 244 1.60 7.98 -21.01
C GLY A 244 1.71 7.87 -22.53
N ILE A 245 1.48 8.98 -23.22
CA ILE A 245 1.66 9.07 -24.67
C ILE A 245 3.15 9.28 -24.93
N PRO A 246 3.91 8.38 -25.59
CA PRO A 246 5.38 8.42 -25.59
C PRO A 246 6.03 9.78 -25.93
N GLY A 247 5.48 10.50 -26.91
CA GLY A 247 5.98 11.84 -27.29
C GLY A 247 5.69 12.95 -26.27
N LEU A 248 4.69 12.79 -25.41
CA LEU A 248 4.36 13.73 -24.34
C LEU A 248 4.99 13.28 -23.01
N ASP A 249 4.97 11.99 -22.76
CA ASP A 249 5.50 11.35 -21.57
C ASP A 249 7.03 11.46 -21.48
N SER A 250 7.75 11.39 -22.62
CA SER A 250 9.18 11.70 -22.66
C SER A 250 9.53 13.13 -22.26
N GLN A 251 8.60 14.08 -22.36
CA GLN A 251 8.80 15.45 -21.86
C GLN A 251 8.61 15.55 -20.34
N LEU A 252 7.86 14.61 -19.74
CA LEU A 252 7.59 14.55 -18.30
C LEU A 252 8.58 13.65 -17.55
N ARG A 253 8.95 12.51 -18.13
CA ARG A 253 9.81 11.46 -17.56
C ARG A 253 11.06 11.23 -18.40
N GLY A 254 11.84 12.29 -18.62
CA GLY A 254 13.03 12.24 -19.48
C GLY A 254 14.05 11.17 -19.06
N ASP A 255 14.20 10.95 -17.75
CA ASP A 255 15.02 9.91 -17.14
C ASP A 255 14.67 8.50 -17.62
N VAL A 256 13.39 8.12 -17.62
CA VAL A 256 12.93 6.80 -18.09
C VAL A 256 13.24 6.61 -19.59
N TYR A 257 13.05 7.65 -20.39
CA TYR A 257 13.29 7.58 -21.84
C TYR A 257 14.76 7.63 -22.22
N THR A 258 15.66 8.17 -21.38
CA THR A 258 17.11 8.09 -21.61
C THR A 258 17.64 6.66 -21.56
N ILE A 259 16.97 5.76 -20.84
CA ILE A 259 17.33 4.35 -20.68
C ILE A 259 16.63 3.45 -21.72
N GLY A 260 15.80 4.03 -22.60
CA GLY A 260 15.07 3.34 -23.66
C GLY A 260 13.57 3.19 -23.44
N GLY A 261 13.03 3.87 -22.43
CA GLY A 261 11.60 3.96 -22.16
C GLY A 261 11.07 2.86 -21.23
N PRO A 262 9.78 2.91 -20.88
CA PRO A 262 9.20 2.05 -19.83
C PRO A 262 9.36 0.55 -20.08
N LEU A 263 9.27 0.10 -21.35
CA LEU A 263 9.41 -1.32 -21.69
C LEU A 263 10.83 -1.84 -21.41
N GLN A 264 11.84 -1.07 -21.78
CA GLN A 264 13.24 -1.47 -21.58
C GLN A 264 13.62 -1.41 -20.10
N VAL A 265 13.17 -0.37 -19.38
CA VAL A 265 13.36 -0.25 -17.93
C VAL A 265 12.70 -1.43 -17.20
N ASN A 266 11.48 -1.81 -17.57
CA ASN A 266 10.78 -2.92 -16.92
C ASN A 266 11.41 -4.28 -17.22
N ALA A 267 11.95 -4.48 -18.44
CA ALA A 267 12.68 -5.69 -18.76
C ALA A 267 13.95 -5.82 -17.90
N GLN A 268 14.72 -4.74 -17.77
CA GLN A 268 15.91 -4.71 -16.91
C GLN A 268 15.56 -4.89 -15.42
N ALA A 269 14.46 -4.28 -14.96
CA ALA A 269 13.93 -4.43 -13.61
C ALA A 269 13.61 -5.91 -13.30
N ALA A 270 12.93 -6.60 -14.21
CA ALA A 270 12.61 -8.02 -14.06
C ALA A 270 13.87 -8.91 -13.99
N GLU A 271 14.88 -8.63 -14.83
CA GLU A 271 16.16 -9.33 -14.77
C GLU A 271 16.88 -9.12 -13.43
N ASN A 272 16.89 -7.88 -12.92
CA ASN A 272 17.47 -7.55 -11.61
C ASN A 272 16.75 -8.29 -10.47
N MET A 273 15.42 -8.34 -10.49
CA MET A 273 14.64 -9.07 -9.48
C MET A 273 14.92 -10.57 -9.52
N SER A 274 15.03 -11.15 -10.73
CA SER A 274 15.43 -12.54 -10.89
C SER A 274 16.83 -12.82 -10.34
N ALA A 275 17.78 -11.89 -10.56
CA ALA A 275 19.14 -11.99 -10.02
C ALA A 275 19.20 -11.90 -8.49
N LEU A 276 18.26 -11.16 -7.87
CA LEU A 276 18.07 -11.12 -6.41
C LEU A 276 17.33 -12.34 -5.85
N GLY A 277 16.92 -13.29 -6.70
CA GLY A 277 16.17 -14.47 -6.30
C GLY A 277 14.72 -14.19 -5.94
N ILE A 278 14.17 -13.03 -6.33
CA ILE A 278 12.78 -12.65 -6.08
C ILE A 278 11.89 -13.23 -7.19
N PRO A 279 10.96 -14.16 -6.88
CA PRO A 279 10.08 -14.74 -7.87
C PRO A 279 9.14 -13.72 -8.52
N SER A 280 8.84 -13.92 -9.82
CA SER A 280 8.03 -12.95 -10.59
C SER A 280 6.64 -12.72 -10.03
N TYR A 281 6.05 -13.76 -9.43
CA TYR A 281 4.71 -13.70 -8.90
C TYR A 281 4.51 -12.66 -7.78
N TYR A 282 5.59 -12.15 -7.16
CA TYR A 282 5.52 -11.07 -6.19
C TYR A 282 5.32 -9.68 -6.81
N TYR A 283 5.60 -9.50 -8.11
CA TYR A 283 5.57 -8.19 -8.78
C TYR A 283 4.85 -8.17 -10.13
N ASP A 284 4.53 -9.32 -10.73
CA ASP A 284 3.84 -9.40 -12.03
C ASP A 284 2.30 -9.48 -11.93
N GLY A 285 1.75 -9.46 -10.71
CA GLY A 285 0.31 -9.56 -10.43
C GLY A 285 -0.24 -10.98 -10.33
N SER A 286 0.58 -12.03 -10.49
CA SER A 286 0.15 -13.43 -10.39
C SER A 286 0.14 -14.01 -8.97
N TYR A 287 0.48 -13.21 -7.94
CA TYR A 287 0.51 -13.64 -6.54
C TYR A 287 -0.77 -14.35 -6.08
N ALA A 288 -1.93 -13.81 -6.46
CA ALA A 288 -3.22 -14.39 -6.10
C ALA A 288 -3.46 -15.78 -6.74
N GLN A 289 -2.88 -16.04 -7.90
CA GLN A 289 -2.90 -17.37 -8.51
C GLN A 289 -1.98 -18.33 -7.75
N TYR A 290 -0.75 -17.91 -7.45
CA TYR A 290 0.20 -18.69 -6.66
C TYR A 290 -0.38 -19.13 -5.31
N LEU A 291 -1.07 -18.23 -4.59
CA LEU A 291 -1.74 -18.57 -3.32
C LEU A 291 -2.81 -19.65 -3.47
N ARG A 292 -3.61 -19.59 -4.55
CA ARG A 292 -4.65 -20.60 -4.82
C ARG A 292 -4.05 -21.96 -5.13
N GLU A 293 -2.95 -21.99 -5.88
CA GLU A 293 -2.23 -23.23 -6.22
C GLU A 293 -1.60 -23.86 -4.97
N GLN A 294 -0.97 -23.06 -4.11
CA GLN A 294 -0.46 -23.48 -2.80
C GLN A 294 -1.56 -24.06 -1.90
N ALA A 295 -2.71 -23.39 -1.80
CA ALA A 295 -3.84 -23.86 -1.00
C ALA A 295 -4.38 -25.20 -1.53
N ALA A 296 -4.51 -25.34 -2.86
CA ALA A 296 -4.95 -26.58 -3.48
C ALA A 296 -3.95 -27.74 -3.25
N ALA A 297 -2.64 -27.47 -3.32
CA ALA A 297 -1.61 -28.47 -3.07
C ALA A 297 -1.63 -28.97 -1.61
N ARG A 298 -1.83 -28.06 -0.64
CA ARG A 298 -1.98 -28.43 0.78
C ARG A 298 -3.21 -29.29 1.02
N ALA A 299 -4.36 -28.88 0.48
CA ALA A 299 -5.60 -29.66 0.59
C ALA A 299 -5.46 -31.06 -0.04
N ALA A 300 -4.75 -31.18 -1.17
CA ALA A 300 -4.48 -32.46 -1.80
C ALA A 300 -3.54 -33.36 -0.97
N ALA A 301 -2.52 -32.78 -0.32
CA ALA A 301 -1.60 -33.52 0.56
C ALA A 301 -2.31 -34.06 1.82
N GLU A 302 -3.25 -33.29 2.38
CA GLU A 302 -4.08 -33.72 3.52
C GLU A 302 -5.11 -34.80 3.14
N ALA A 303 -5.51 -34.87 1.86
CA ALA A 303 -6.49 -35.84 1.36
C ALA A 303 -5.89 -37.22 1.00
N VAL A 304 -4.56 -37.42 1.08
CA VAL A 304 -3.94 -38.73 0.82
C VAL A 304 -4.18 -39.65 2.03
N PRO A 305 -5.01 -40.71 1.91
CA PRO A 305 -5.24 -41.62 3.03
C PRO A 305 -3.94 -42.36 3.36
N THR A 306 -3.58 -42.39 4.63
CA THR A 306 -2.55 -43.31 5.16
C THR A 306 -2.88 -44.73 4.69
N PRO A 307 -1.95 -45.47 4.07
CA PRO A 307 -2.21 -46.84 3.66
C PRO A 307 -2.59 -47.64 4.90
N GLU A 308 -3.84 -48.12 4.94
CA GLU A 308 -4.30 -49.03 5.98
C GLU A 308 -3.33 -50.21 6.01
N GLY A 309 -2.62 -50.33 7.12
CA GLY A 309 -1.65 -51.39 7.35
C GLY A 309 -2.35 -52.74 7.20
N GLY A 310 -1.87 -53.53 6.24
CA GLY A 310 -2.22 -54.92 6.11
C GLY A 310 -1.95 -55.65 7.42
N SER A 311 -2.99 -56.29 7.92
CA SER A 311 -2.93 -57.36 8.93
C SER A 311 -3.47 -58.62 8.27
#